data_AF-A0A948HVM9-F1
#
_entry.id   AF-A0A948HVM9-F1
#
_cell.length_a   1.000
_cell.length_b   1.000
_cell.length_c   1.000
_cell.angle_alpha   90.00
_cell.angle_beta   90.00
_cell.angle_gamma   90.00
#
_symmetry.space_group_name_H-M   'P 1'
#
loop_
_entity.id
_entity.type
_entity.pdbx_description
1 polymer ?
#
loop_
_entity_poly.entity_id
_entity_poly.type
_entity_poly.pdbx_seq_one_letter_code
_entity_poly.pdbx_strand_id
1 'polypeptide(L)'
;MEANIVIGRLWSEGKLVTAMESDDVADWVLQQRLLELPDINQLDAASFKQAQLVYPELLNLRLQQAKPNSLTLGDALADCLEAASYFSIENHNVAELDDNTHLTLQQAFYSHFNRFWLALHQLMLLQSEHKILVDIAVAVPVFCPDLPAYELALQRRSLCHCIEHYGIEFVAAHLHQLRPDLIIYLAERLLHRTGELQYLLQLMQCWQGVAIFAPKQDAIHYLTNKLSTRE
;
A
#
# COMPACT_ATOMS: atom_id res chain seq x y z
N MET A 1 1.13 -16.64 -15.37
CA MET A 1 0.49 -17.59 -14.41
C MET A 1 1.35 -17.75 -13.14
N GLU A 2 1.96 -16.67 -12.64
CA GLU A 2 2.87 -16.72 -11.48
C GLU A 2 2.66 -15.58 -10.46
N ALA A 3 1.69 -14.69 -10.66
CA ALA A 3 1.46 -13.58 -9.73
C ALA A 3 0.12 -13.63 -8.95
N ASN A 4 -0.70 -14.67 -9.19
CA ASN A 4 -1.74 -15.16 -8.26
C ASN A 4 -1.18 -15.82 -6.98
N ILE A 5 0.11 -15.63 -6.74
CA ILE A 5 0.89 -16.45 -5.82
C ILE A 5 1.34 -15.64 -4.60
N VAL A 6 1.39 -14.32 -4.62
CA VAL A 6 2.23 -13.59 -3.65
C VAL A 6 1.47 -13.01 -2.45
N ILE A 7 0.16 -12.74 -2.58
CA ILE A 7 -0.72 -12.58 -1.40
C ILE A 7 -1.24 -13.96 -0.95
N GLY A 8 -1.41 -14.90 -1.90
CA GLY A 8 -1.85 -16.28 -1.64
C GLY A 8 -0.82 -17.22 -1.00
N ARG A 9 0.50 -17.07 -1.24
CA ARG A 9 1.55 -17.94 -0.64
C ARG A 9 1.93 -17.56 0.79
N LEU A 10 1.70 -16.32 1.22
CA LEU A 10 1.68 -15.98 2.65
C LEU A 10 0.40 -16.48 3.35
N TRP A 11 -0.56 -16.98 2.56
CA TRP A 11 -1.85 -17.49 2.99
C TRP A 11 -2.08 -18.97 2.64
N SER A 12 -1.03 -19.71 2.26
CA SER A 12 -1.11 -21.17 2.36
C SER A 12 -0.99 -21.52 3.85
N GLU A 13 -2.12 -21.76 4.51
CA GLU A 13 -2.26 -22.29 5.88
C GLU A 13 -2.39 -21.29 7.05
N GLY A 14 -2.78 -20.02 6.81
CA GLY A 14 -3.19 -19.12 7.89
C GLY A 14 -2.07 -18.66 8.85
N LYS A 15 -0.80 -18.74 8.42
CA LYS A 15 0.35 -18.20 9.15
C LYS A 15 1.01 -17.07 8.37
N LEU A 16 1.05 -15.89 8.96
CA LEU A 16 1.99 -14.85 8.55
C LEU A 16 3.38 -15.33 8.95
N VAL A 17 4.21 -15.72 7.98
CA VAL A 17 5.60 -16.09 8.24
C VAL A 17 6.33 -14.85 8.72
N THR A 18 6.47 -14.71 10.04
CA THR A 18 7.30 -13.70 10.68
C THR A 18 8.75 -14.02 10.32
N ALA A 19 9.29 -13.23 9.39
CA ALA A 19 10.70 -13.01 9.07
C ALA A 19 11.69 -13.92 9.84
N MET A 20 11.88 -15.17 9.40
CA MET A 20 13.11 -15.91 9.68
C MET A 20 13.32 -17.20 8.87
N GLU A 21 12.42 -17.64 7.99
CA GLU A 21 12.48 -19.01 7.46
C GLU A 21 12.69 -19.19 5.94
N SER A 22 12.79 -18.12 5.14
CA SER A 22 13.26 -18.25 3.74
C SER A 22 13.89 -16.97 3.18
N ASP A 23 14.86 -17.13 2.27
CA ASP A 23 15.51 -16.03 1.54
C ASP A 23 14.47 -15.18 0.76
N ASP A 24 13.41 -15.82 0.23
CA ASP A 24 12.29 -15.16 -0.46
C ASP A 24 11.53 -14.15 0.43
N VAL A 25 11.42 -14.41 1.75
CA VAL A 25 10.77 -13.50 2.70
C VAL A 25 11.65 -12.27 2.97
N ALA A 26 12.98 -12.45 3.03
CA ALA A 26 13.91 -11.35 3.20
C ALA A 26 13.91 -10.39 1.99
N ASP A 27 13.81 -10.96 0.79
CA ASP A 27 13.73 -10.19 -0.45
C ASP A 27 12.43 -9.37 -0.53
N TRP A 28 11.28 -9.94 -0.14
CA TRP A 28 10.04 -9.16 -0.10
C TRP A 28 10.04 -8.03 0.93
N VAL A 29 10.58 -8.27 2.14
CA VAL A 29 10.70 -7.21 3.17
C VAL A 29 11.56 -6.07 2.62
N LEU A 30 12.60 -6.41 1.88
CA LEU A 30 13.45 -5.44 1.20
C LEU A 30 12.69 -4.69 0.09
N GLN A 31 11.89 -5.36 -0.74
CA GLN A 31 11.06 -4.72 -1.76
C GLN A 31 10.09 -3.70 -1.13
N GLN A 32 9.36 -4.10 -0.08
CA GLN A 32 8.47 -3.20 0.64
C GLN A 32 9.22 -2.02 1.23
N ARG A 33 10.37 -2.28 1.87
CA ARG A 33 11.19 -1.23 2.43
C ARG A 33 11.63 -0.25 1.36
N LEU A 34 12.07 -0.71 0.19
CA LEU A 34 12.46 0.15 -0.95
C LEU A 34 11.30 1.02 -1.45
N LEU A 35 10.10 0.45 -1.54
CA LEU A 35 8.87 1.15 -1.95
C LEU A 35 8.44 2.19 -0.92
N GLU A 36 8.53 1.85 0.37
CA GLU A 36 7.97 2.64 1.47
C GLU A 36 9.00 3.60 2.12
N LEU A 37 10.28 3.52 1.74
CA LEU A 37 11.33 4.37 2.31
C LEU A 37 11.12 5.84 1.92
N PRO A 38 11.08 6.79 2.88
CA PRO A 38 10.93 8.21 2.57
C PRO A 38 12.08 8.75 1.71
N ASP A 39 13.31 8.35 2.03
CA ASP A 39 14.54 8.75 1.35
C ASP A 39 15.46 7.54 1.18
N ILE A 40 15.86 7.24 -0.05
CA ILE A 40 16.71 6.09 -0.39
C ILE A 40 18.07 6.12 0.34
N ASN A 41 18.54 7.31 0.75
CA ASN A 41 19.78 7.45 1.50
C ASN A 41 19.68 6.89 2.95
N GLN A 42 18.48 6.58 3.42
CA GLN A 42 18.24 5.94 4.72
C GLN A 42 18.35 4.41 4.65
N LEU A 43 18.58 3.83 3.46
CA LEU A 43 18.78 2.41 3.30
C LEU A 43 20.17 2.00 3.80
N ASP A 44 20.26 1.02 4.70
CA ASP A 44 21.54 0.54 5.20
C ASP A 44 22.35 -0.18 4.12
N ALA A 45 23.68 -0.22 4.30
CA ALA A 45 24.60 -0.73 3.28
C ALA A 45 24.38 -2.21 2.92
N ALA A 46 23.88 -3.04 3.85
CA ALA A 46 23.57 -4.44 3.58
C ALA A 46 22.32 -4.56 2.70
N SER A 47 21.25 -3.86 3.08
CA SER A 47 20.00 -3.79 2.32
C SER A 47 20.20 -3.17 0.93
N PHE A 48 21.07 -2.16 0.81
CA PHE A 48 21.41 -1.55 -0.47
C PHE A 48 22.12 -2.54 -1.41
N LYS A 49 23.10 -3.29 -0.91
CA LYS A 49 23.77 -4.33 -1.71
C LYS A 49 22.81 -5.44 -2.14
N GLN A 50 21.94 -5.89 -1.25
CA GLN A 50 20.92 -6.87 -1.59
C GLN A 50 19.94 -6.31 -2.63
N ALA A 51 19.54 -5.04 -2.50
CA ALA A 51 18.64 -4.38 -3.45
C ALA A 51 19.26 -4.27 -4.85
N GLN A 52 20.58 -4.03 -4.94
CA GLN A 52 21.30 -4.04 -6.23
C GLN A 52 21.25 -5.41 -6.92
N LEU A 53 21.23 -6.49 -6.15
CA LEU A 53 21.20 -7.86 -6.68
C LEU A 53 19.79 -8.29 -7.07
N VAL A 54 18.82 -8.05 -6.20
CA VAL A 54 17.47 -8.63 -6.32
C VAL A 54 16.47 -7.68 -6.97
N TYR A 55 16.62 -6.37 -6.76
CA TYR A 55 15.69 -5.35 -7.25
C TYR A 55 16.39 -4.17 -7.94
N PRO A 56 17.28 -4.40 -8.92
CA PRO A 56 18.07 -3.34 -9.55
C PRO A 56 17.20 -2.26 -10.20
N GLU A 57 16.07 -2.63 -10.79
CA GLU A 57 15.15 -1.67 -11.43
C GLU A 57 14.43 -0.78 -10.42
N LEU A 58 13.91 -1.35 -9.32
CA LEU A 58 13.28 -0.60 -8.25
C LEU A 58 14.31 0.29 -7.54
N LEU A 59 15.52 -0.21 -7.27
CA LEU A 59 16.58 0.61 -6.69
C LEU A 59 16.95 1.77 -7.62
N ASN A 60 17.12 1.51 -8.92
CA ASN A 60 17.38 2.55 -9.91
C ASN A 60 16.24 3.57 -9.97
N LEU A 61 14.99 3.11 -9.94
CA LEU A 61 13.82 3.97 -9.82
C LEU A 61 13.97 4.85 -8.59
N ARG A 62 14.13 4.31 -7.37
CA ARG A 62 14.26 5.09 -6.13
C ARG A 62 15.48 6.02 -6.11
N LEU A 63 16.55 5.67 -6.83
CA LEU A 63 17.77 6.48 -6.99
C LEU A 63 17.64 7.58 -8.03
N GLN A 64 16.70 7.46 -8.99
CA GLN A 64 16.36 8.60 -9.83
C GLN A 64 15.95 9.70 -8.86
N GLN A 65 16.74 10.78 -8.85
CA GLN A 65 16.27 12.03 -8.31
C GLN A 65 14.94 12.24 -9.00
N ALA A 66 13.84 12.05 -8.27
CA ALA A 66 12.62 12.70 -8.67
C ALA A 66 13.05 14.15 -8.67
N LYS A 67 13.34 14.69 -9.86
CA LYS A 67 13.31 16.12 -10.06
C LYS A 67 11.89 16.42 -9.69
N PRO A 68 11.66 16.93 -8.48
CA PRO A 68 10.31 17.25 -8.18
C PRO A 68 9.97 18.33 -9.19
N ASN A 69 8.77 18.29 -9.75
CA ASN A 69 8.23 19.54 -10.28
C ASN A 69 8.06 20.58 -9.14
N SER A 70 8.37 20.22 -7.88
CA SER A 70 8.20 21.05 -6.69
C SER A 70 9.04 22.31 -6.75
N LEU A 71 8.34 23.42 -6.95
CA LEU A 71 8.55 24.59 -6.10
C LEU A 71 7.25 25.06 -5.41
N THR A 72 6.08 24.45 -5.67
CA THR A 72 4.82 24.92 -5.07
C THR A 72 3.89 23.79 -4.60
N LEU A 73 3.00 24.14 -3.65
CA LEU A 73 1.87 23.30 -3.23
C LEU A 73 0.95 22.91 -4.41
N GLY A 74 0.82 23.80 -5.41
CA GLY A 74 0.02 23.54 -6.60
C GLY A 74 0.55 22.37 -7.42
N ASP A 75 1.88 22.25 -7.54
CA ASP A 75 2.52 21.14 -8.26
C ASP A 75 2.32 19.81 -7.52
N ALA A 76 2.51 19.81 -6.20
CA ALA A 76 2.27 18.63 -5.36
C ALA A 76 0.81 18.16 -5.43
N LEU A 77 -0.14 19.10 -5.43
CA LEU A 77 -1.56 18.77 -5.59
C LEU A 77 -1.86 18.20 -6.98
N ALA A 78 -1.29 18.78 -8.04
CA ALA A 78 -1.46 18.27 -9.41
C ALA A 78 -0.93 16.84 -9.56
N ASP A 79 0.26 16.55 -9.04
CA ASP A 79 0.84 15.21 -9.05
C ASP A 79 0.02 14.21 -8.20
N CYS A 80 -0.57 14.65 -7.07
CA CYS A 80 -1.48 13.80 -6.28
C CYS A 80 -2.81 13.52 -6.98
N LEU A 81 -3.36 14.50 -7.69
CA LEU A 81 -4.56 14.33 -8.52
C LEU A 81 -4.29 13.36 -9.68
N GLU A 82 -3.12 13.49 -10.32
CA GLU A 82 -2.68 12.55 -11.36
C GLU A 82 -2.54 11.15 -10.77
N ALA A 83 -1.88 10.98 -9.63
CA ALA A 83 -1.78 9.69 -8.94
C ALA A 83 -3.15 9.08 -8.63
N ALA A 84 -4.08 9.86 -8.06
CA ALA A 84 -5.42 9.40 -7.72
C ALA A 84 -6.25 8.96 -8.93
N SER A 85 -5.98 9.52 -10.12
CA SER A 85 -6.64 9.10 -11.35
C SER A 85 -6.41 7.63 -11.70
N TYR A 86 -5.29 7.04 -11.26
CA TYR A 86 -4.98 5.61 -11.40
C TYR A 86 -5.73 4.72 -10.38
N PHE A 87 -6.50 5.32 -9.47
CA PHE A 87 -7.35 4.63 -8.49
C PHE A 87 -8.86 4.89 -8.73
N SER A 88 -9.22 5.83 -9.61
CA SER A 88 -10.62 6.14 -9.91
C SER A 88 -11.16 5.29 -11.07
N ILE A 89 -12.18 4.48 -10.79
CA ILE A 89 -12.91 3.66 -11.77
C ILE A 89 -13.71 4.53 -12.77
N GLU A 90 -13.96 5.81 -12.47
CA GLU A 90 -14.87 6.67 -13.25
C GLU A 90 -14.45 6.88 -14.71
N ASN A 91 -13.18 6.63 -15.08
CA ASN A 91 -12.74 6.76 -16.46
C ASN A 91 -12.55 5.42 -17.19
N HIS A 92 -12.46 4.31 -16.48
CA HIS A 92 -12.22 3.00 -17.09
C HIS A 92 -12.93 1.91 -16.27
N ASN A 93 -13.93 1.27 -16.86
CA ASN A 93 -14.36 -0.03 -16.37
C ASN A 93 -13.13 -0.95 -16.53
N VAL A 94 -12.42 -1.24 -15.44
CA VAL A 94 -11.15 -1.99 -15.42
C VAL A 94 -11.26 -3.32 -16.18
N ALA A 95 -12.46 -3.92 -16.14
CA ALA A 95 -12.80 -5.16 -16.85
C ALA A 95 -12.98 -5.00 -18.37
N GLU A 96 -13.00 -3.78 -18.90
CA GLU A 96 -13.21 -3.45 -20.32
C GLU A 96 -11.93 -2.94 -21.01
N LEU A 97 -10.85 -2.69 -20.26
CA LEU A 97 -9.57 -2.30 -20.84
C LEU A 97 -8.88 -3.52 -21.45
N ASP A 98 -8.35 -3.37 -22.67
CA ASP A 98 -7.49 -4.36 -23.28
C ASP A 98 -6.11 -4.43 -22.61
N ASP A 99 -5.41 -5.56 -22.76
CA ASP A 99 -4.12 -5.84 -22.13
C ASP A 99 -3.05 -4.78 -22.45
N ASN A 100 -3.05 -4.20 -23.66
CA ASN A 100 -2.06 -3.19 -24.04
C ASN A 100 -2.33 -1.86 -23.34
N THR A 101 -3.60 -1.48 -23.23
CA THR A 101 -4.01 -0.27 -22.49
C THR A 101 -3.67 -0.40 -21.01
N HIS A 102 -3.92 -1.58 -20.41
CA HIS A 102 -3.49 -1.91 -19.05
C HIS A 102 -1.99 -1.73 -18.85
N LEU A 103 -1.18 -2.36 -19.71
CA LEU A 103 0.28 -2.28 -19.64
C LEU A 103 0.80 -0.85 -19.79
N THR A 104 0.21 -0.07 -20.71
CA THR A 104 0.62 1.32 -20.97
C THR A 104 0.36 2.21 -19.77
N LEU A 105 -0.83 2.12 -19.17
CA LEU A 105 -1.19 2.91 -17.99
C LEU A 105 -0.32 2.52 -16.79
N GLN A 106 -0.04 1.23 -16.61
CA GLN A 106 0.87 0.75 -15.58
C GLN A 106 2.30 1.27 -15.76
N GLN A 107 2.86 1.18 -16.97
CA GLN A 107 4.20 1.69 -17.25
C GLN A 107 4.30 3.20 -17.00
N ALA A 108 3.24 3.94 -17.36
CA ALA A 108 3.14 5.37 -17.06
C ALA A 108 3.06 5.64 -15.56
N PHE A 109 2.34 4.83 -14.79
CA PHE A 109 2.31 4.97 -13.33
C PHE A 109 3.69 4.70 -12.71
N TYR A 110 4.37 3.63 -13.13
CA TYR A 110 5.68 3.25 -12.58
C TYR A 110 6.78 4.25 -12.91
N SER A 111 6.80 4.80 -14.13
CA SER A 111 7.77 5.84 -14.48
C SER A 111 7.62 7.12 -13.67
N HIS A 112 6.42 7.39 -13.14
CA HIS A 112 6.12 8.55 -12.31
C HIS A 112 6.02 8.26 -10.81
N PHE A 113 6.21 7.01 -10.37
CA PHE A 113 5.98 6.61 -8.98
C PHE A 113 6.72 7.50 -7.97
N ASN A 114 8.02 7.77 -8.17
CA ASN A 114 8.76 8.62 -7.23
C ASN A 114 8.21 10.05 -7.15
N ARG A 115 7.75 10.59 -8.28
CA ARG A 115 7.12 11.92 -8.33
C ARG A 115 5.84 11.90 -7.50
N PHE A 116 4.98 10.89 -7.69
CA PHE A 116 3.76 10.72 -6.90
C PHE A 116 4.05 10.51 -5.42
N TRP A 117 5.06 9.71 -5.07
CA TRP A 117 5.49 9.46 -3.69
C TRP A 117 5.92 10.74 -2.99
N LEU A 118 6.74 11.57 -3.64
CA LEU A 118 7.19 12.84 -3.09
C LEU A 118 6.05 13.86 -3.00
N ALA A 119 5.21 13.96 -4.02
CA ALA A 119 4.05 14.86 -4.03
C ALA A 119 3.09 14.51 -2.88
N LEU A 120 2.81 13.22 -2.70
CA LEU A 120 1.99 12.72 -1.60
C LEU A 120 2.59 13.09 -0.24
N HIS A 121 3.90 12.89 -0.07
CA HIS A 121 4.58 13.28 1.16
C HIS A 121 4.53 14.79 1.42
N GLN A 122 4.76 15.62 0.40
CA GLN A 122 4.66 17.08 0.53
C GLN A 122 3.24 17.52 0.87
N LEU A 123 2.22 16.92 0.25
CA LEU A 123 0.83 17.24 0.52
C LEU A 123 0.45 16.88 1.96
N MET A 124 0.89 15.72 2.47
CA MET A 124 0.70 15.33 3.87
C MET A 124 1.28 16.35 4.87
N LEU A 125 2.40 16.99 4.52
CA LEU A 125 3.05 18.01 5.37
C LEU A 125 2.38 19.39 5.26
N LEU A 126 1.93 19.77 4.06
CA LEU A 126 1.43 21.13 3.79
C LEU A 126 -0.09 21.27 3.90
N GLN A 127 -0.83 20.19 3.64
CA GLN A 127 -2.30 20.11 3.69
C GLN A 127 -2.74 18.71 4.14
N SER A 128 -2.48 18.39 5.41
CA SER A 128 -2.75 17.07 6.01
C SER A 128 -4.21 16.60 5.91
N GLU A 129 -5.16 17.53 5.79
CA GLU A 129 -6.59 17.27 5.71
C GLU A 129 -7.12 17.20 4.26
N HIS A 130 -6.26 17.30 3.25
CA HIS A 130 -6.71 17.34 1.87
C HIS A 130 -7.41 16.03 1.46
N LYS A 131 -8.62 16.15 0.89
CA LYS A 131 -9.49 15.02 0.53
C LYS A 131 -8.79 13.93 -0.31
N ILE A 132 -7.92 14.34 -1.22
CA ILE A 132 -7.18 13.41 -2.11
C ILE A 132 -6.40 12.33 -1.33
N LEU A 133 -5.94 12.63 -0.11
CA LEU A 133 -5.25 11.66 0.74
C LEU A 133 -6.19 10.54 1.17
N VAL A 134 -7.43 10.89 1.52
CA VAL A 134 -8.49 9.93 1.83
C VAL A 134 -8.87 9.15 0.58
N ASP A 135 -9.04 9.83 -0.55
CA ASP A 135 -9.42 9.20 -1.82
C ASP A 135 -8.39 8.12 -2.22
N ILE A 136 -7.07 8.41 -2.14
CA ILE A 136 -6.02 7.42 -2.40
C ILE A 136 -6.00 6.29 -1.36
N ALA A 137 -6.22 6.60 -0.07
CA ALA A 137 -6.19 5.60 1.00
C ALA A 137 -7.27 4.52 0.83
N VAL A 138 -8.48 4.89 0.40
CA VAL A 138 -9.65 4.00 0.37
C VAL A 138 -10.00 3.45 -1.00
N ALA A 139 -9.38 3.97 -2.07
CA ALA A 139 -9.70 3.55 -3.43
C ALA A 139 -9.08 2.19 -3.80
N VAL A 140 -9.62 1.54 -4.83
CA VAL A 140 -9.08 0.31 -5.40
C VAL A 140 -8.23 0.70 -6.61
N PRO A 141 -6.92 0.35 -6.65
CA PRO A 141 -6.09 0.59 -7.83
C PRO A 141 -6.71 -0.06 -9.08
N VAL A 142 -6.67 0.66 -10.20
CA VAL A 142 -7.26 0.25 -11.49
C VAL A 142 -6.53 -0.96 -12.10
N PHE A 143 -5.29 -1.26 -11.68
CA PHE A 143 -4.48 -2.36 -12.22
C PHE A 143 -4.16 -3.37 -11.09
N CYS A 144 -4.65 -4.62 -11.16
CA CYS A 144 -4.19 -5.74 -10.30
C CYS A 144 -4.56 -7.13 -10.85
N PRO A 145 -3.79 -8.24 -10.61
CA PRO A 145 -2.93 -8.54 -9.45
C PRO A 145 -1.42 -8.74 -9.70
N ASP A 146 -0.92 -8.65 -10.93
CA ASP A 146 0.32 -9.40 -11.26
C ASP A 146 1.67 -8.71 -10.95
N LEU A 147 1.71 -7.50 -10.36
CA LEU A 147 2.88 -6.61 -10.48
C LEU A 147 3.13 -5.70 -9.23
N PRO A 148 4.32 -5.04 -9.11
CA PRO A 148 5.16 -4.94 -7.90
C PRO A 148 4.75 -3.95 -6.79
N ALA A 149 3.46 -3.81 -6.49
CA ALA A 149 2.94 -3.15 -5.28
C ALA A 149 3.24 -1.64 -5.13
N TYR A 150 3.55 -0.90 -6.20
CA TYR A 150 3.77 0.55 -6.16
C TYR A 150 2.50 1.34 -5.78
N GLU A 151 1.38 1.00 -6.40
CA GLU A 151 0.06 1.57 -6.12
C GLU A 151 -0.33 1.29 -4.67
N LEU A 152 -0.06 0.06 -4.22
CA LEU A 152 -0.28 -0.38 -2.86
C LEU A 152 0.59 0.40 -1.87
N ALA A 153 1.82 0.75 -2.23
CA ALA A 153 2.68 1.58 -1.40
C ALA A 153 2.12 3.00 -1.23
N LEU A 154 1.64 3.66 -2.30
CA LEU A 154 0.97 4.97 -2.20
C LEU A 154 -0.31 4.89 -1.36
N GLN A 155 -1.12 3.85 -1.58
CA GLN A 155 -2.34 3.60 -0.81
C GLN A 155 -2.02 3.43 0.68
N ARG A 156 -1.07 2.57 1.01
CA ARG A 156 -0.64 2.32 2.40
C ARG A 156 -0.08 3.56 3.06
N ARG A 157 0.74 4.34 2.35
CA ARG A 157 1.26 5.60 2.88
C ARG A 157 0.12 6.57 3.22
N SER A 158 -0.83 6.72 2.31
CA SER A 158 -2.02 7.56 2.53
C SER A 158 -2.90 7.05 3.67
N LEU A 159 -3.07 5.74 3.75
CA LEU A 159 -3.82 5.07 4.80
C LEU A 159 -3.16 5.29 6.17
N CYS A 160 -1.84 5.08 6.28
CA CYS A 160 -1.10 5.34 7.51
C CYS A 160 -1.27 6.79 7.98
N HIS A 161 -1.07 7.75 7.08
CA HIS A 161 -1.30 9.17 7.37
C HIS A 161 -2.72 9.43 7.88
N CYS A 162 -3.74 8.84 7.24
CA CYS A 162 -5.13 9.01 7.67
C CYS A 162 -5.38 8.44 9.07
N ILE A 163 -4.79 7.28 9.42
CA ILE A 163 -4.90 6.73 10.78
C ILE A 163 -4.14 7.57 11.80
N GLU A 164 -2.93 8.03 11.47
CA GLU A 164 -2.14 8.89 12.34
C GLU A 164 -2.84 10.23 12.62
N HIS A 165 -3.57 10.75 11.63
CA HIS A 165 -4.23 12.05 11.72
C HIS A 165 -5.65 11.98 12.32
N TYR A 166 -6.47 11.02 11.88
CA TYR A 166 -7.89 10.90 12.25
C TYR A 166 -8.18 9.80 13.27
N GLY A 167 -7.19 8.96 13.59
CA GLY A 167 -7.36 7.82 14.50
C GLY A 167 -8.01 6.61 13.85
N ILE A 168 -8.34 5.63 14.69
CA ILE A 168 -8.97 4.37 14.27
C ILE A 168 -10.40 4.58 13.75
N GLU A 169 -11.01 5.71 14.10
CA GLU A 169 -12.31 6.19 13.64
C GLU A 169 -12.35 6.33 12.11
N PHE A 170 -11.22 6.62 11.48
CA PHE A 170 -11.10 6.61 10.02
C PHE A 170 -11.46 5.24 9.42
N VAL A 171 -11.01 4.15 10.05
CA VAL A 171 -11.34 2.79 9.60
C VAL A 171 -12.83 2.54 9.72
N ALA A 172 -13.46 3.01 10.79
CA ALA A 172 -14.90 2.86 10.96
C ALA A 172 -15.68 3.64 9.89
N ALA A 173 -15.26 4.88 9.59
CA ALA A 173 -15.89 5.72 8.57
C ALA A 173 -15.77 5.15 7.15
N HIS A 174 -14.66 4.47 6.85
CA HIS A 174 -14.35 3.95 5.51
C HIS A 174 -14.34 2.41 5.43
N LEU A 175 -14.94 1.73 6.41
CA LEU A 175 -14.83 0.28 6.58
C LEU A 175 -15.16 -0.50 5.30
N HIS A 176 -16.25 -0.14 4.65
CA HIS A 176 -16.75 -0.87 3.46
C HIS A 176 -15.92 -0.60 2.20
N GLN A 177 -15.13 0.46 2.18
CA GLN A 177 -14.22 0.80 1.08
C GLN A 177 -12.85 0.14 1.28
N LEU A 178 -12.42 -0.02 2.54
CA LEU A 178 -11.15 -0.65 2.86
C LEU A 178 -11.18 -2.15 2.57
N ARG A 179 -10.15 -2.62 1.85
CA ARG A 179 -9.97 -4.04 1.58
C ARG A 179 -9.41 -4.77 2.80
N PRO A 180 -9.73 -6.07 3.00
CA PRO A 180 -9.24 -6.83 4.15
C PRO A 180 -7.70 -6.88 4.25
N ASP A 181 -6.96 -6.88 3.13
CA ASP A 181 -5.50 -6.84 3.11
C ASP A 181 -4.93 -5.57 3.77
N LEU A 182 -5.61 -4.43 3.59
CA LEU A 182 -5.21 -3.16 4.19
C LEU A 182 -5.50 -3.12 5.69
N ILE A 183 -6.59 -3.76 6.14
CA ILE A 183 -6.90 -3.90 7.57
C ILE A 183 -5.84 -4.76 8.26
N ILE A 184 -5.40 -5.85 7.63
CA ILE A 184 -4.28 -6.67 8.13
C ILE A 184 -3.01 -5.83 8.20
N TYR A 185 -2.69 -5.08 7.14
CA TYR A 185 -1.52 -4.19 7.13
C TYR A 185 -1.55 -3.16 8.28
N LEU A 186 -2.70 -2.55 8.54
CA LEU A 186 -2.89 -1.61 9.66
C LEU A 186 -2.65 -2.28 11.01
N ALA A 187 -3.24 -3.47 11.20
CA ALA A 187 -3.05 -4.26 12.40
C ALA A 187 -1.56 -4.57 12.63
N GLU A 188 -0.80 -4.83 11.56
CA GLU A 188 0.65 -5.06 11.60
C GLU A 188 1.47 -3.84 11.96
N ARG A 189 1.25 -2.73 11.25
CA ARG A 189 2.21 -1.63 11.21
C ARG A 189 1.92 -0.50 12.17
N LEU A 190 0.66 -0.30 12.56
CA LEU A 190 0.25 0.89 13.31
C LEU A 190 -0.46 0.55 14.61
N LEU A 191 -1.30 -0.50 14.60
CA LEU A 191 -2.20 -0.77 15.72
C LEU A 191 -1.58 -1.75 16.70
N HIS A 192 -0.84 -1.19 17.64
CA HIS A 192 -0.15 -1.96 18.67
C HIS A 192 -0.96 -2.10 19.96
N ARG A 193 -2.08 -1.39 20.14
CA ARG A 193 -2.88 -1.51 21.36
C ARG A 193 -3.93 -2.61 21.23
N THR A 194 -4.08 -3.41 22.27
CA THR A 194 -5.08 -4.50 22.32
C THR A 194 -6.50 -3.97 22.06
N GLY A 195 -6.86 -2.80 22.60
CA GLY A 195 -8.17 -2.19 22.37
C GLY A 195 -8.44 -1.82 20.91
N GLU A 196 -7.44 -1.32 20.18
CA GLU A 196 -7.57 -0.99 18.75
C GLU A 196 -7.76 -2.25 17.90
N LEU A 197 -7.03 -3.33 18.21
CA LEU A 197 -7.18 -4.62 17.55
C LEU A 197 -8.54 -5.28 17.83
N GLN A 198 -9.03 -5.19 19.07
CA GLN A 198 -10.39 -5.65 19.43
C GLN A 198 -11.45 -4.86 18.68
N TYR A 199 -11.29 -3.53 18.59
CA TYR A 199 -12.21 -2.67 17.85
C TYR A 199 -12.21 -2.99 16.35
N LEU A 200 -11.04 -3.19 15.72
CA LEU A 200 -10.95 -3.67 14.35
C LEU A 200 -11.66 -5.01 14.15
N LEU A 201 -11.47 -5.96 15.06
CA LEU A 201 -12.11 -7.27 14.97
C LEU A 201 -13.64 -7.13 15.00
N GLN A 202 -14.17 -6.24 15.84
CA GLN A 202 -15.60 -5.92 15.88
C GLN A 202 -16.08 -5.28 14.57
N LEU A 203 -15.35 -4.28 14.05
CA LEU A 203 -15.68 -3.64 12.77
C LEU A 203 -15.69 -4.65 11.62
N MET A 204 -14.70 -5.56 11.57
CA MET A 204 -14.63 -6.58 10.53
C MET A 204 -15.86 -7.49 10.49
N GLN A 205 -16.53 -7.74 11.62
CA GLN A 205 -17.80 -8.48 11.62
C GLN A 205 -18.89 -7.79 10.80
N CYS A 206 -18.90 -6.46 10.77
CA CYS A 206 -19.83 -5.63 10.01
C CYS A 206 -19.38 -5.35 8.57
N TRP A 207 -18.17 -5.75 8.17
CA TRP A 207 -17.65 -5.48 6.83
C TRP A 207 -18.48 -6.16 5.73
N GLN A 208 -18.77 -5.40 4.67
CA GLN A 208 -19.59 -5.79 3.50
C GLN A 208 -18.99 -5.30 2.17
N GLY A 209 -17.68 -4.99 2.14
CA GLY A 209 -17.00 -4.50 0.94
C GLY A 209 -16.73 -5.60 -0.09
N VAL A 210 -15.93 -5.26 -1.10
CA VAL A 210 -15.49 -6.21 -2.15
C VAL A 210 -14.14 -6.81 -1.76
N ALA A 211 -14.06 -8.13 -1.73
CA ALA A 211 -12.81 -8.84 -1.48
C ALA A 211 -12.08 -9.03 -2.81
N ILE A 212 -10.84 -8.55 -2.89
CA ILE A 212 -10.01 -8.65 -4.10
C ILE A 212 -8.84 -9.59 -3.84
N PHE A 213 -8.04 -9.33 -2.80
CA PHE A 213 -6.83 -10.12 -2.51
C PHE A 213 -6.94 -11.03 -1.30
N ALA A 214 -7.70 -10.60 -0.30
CA ALA A 214 -7.93 -11.36 0.93
C ALA A 214 -9.44 -11.35 1.21
N PRO A 215 -10.06 -12.51 1.47
CA PRO A 215 -11.42 -12.56 1.98
C PRO A 215 -11.52 -11.95 3.38
N LYS A 216 -12.73 -11.57 3.77
CA LYS A 216 -13.02 -11.02 5.11
C LYS A 216 -12.57 -11.95 6.24
N GLN A 217 -12.80 -13.25 6.07
CA GLN A 217 -12.48 -14.28 7.05
C GLN A 217 -10.99 -14.29 7.40
N ASP A 218 -10.15 -13.92 6.44
CA ASP A 218 -8.71 -13.93 6.59
C ASP A 218 -8.25 -12.84 7.57
N ALA A 219 -8.79 -11.63 7.40
CA ALA A 219 -8.56 -10.54 8.34
C ALA A 219 -9.11 -10.83 9.73
N ILE A 220 -10.29 -11.47 9.83
CA ILE A 220 -10.87 -11.87 11.13
C ILE A 220 -9.97 -12.89 11.84
N HIS A 221 -9.54 -13.93 11.14
CA HIS A 221 -8.64 -14.95 11.68
C HIS A 221 -7.32 -14.31 12.14
N TYR A 222 -6.76 -13.44 11.31
CA TYR A 222 -5.54 -12.71 11.61
C TYR A 222 -5.64 -11.91 12.92
N LEU A 223 -6.65 -11.06 13.02
CA LEU A 223 -6.88 -10.21 14.19
C LEU A 223 -7.11 -11.04 15.46
N THR A 224 -7.84 -12.16 15.34
CA THR A 224 -8.08 -13.09 16.45
C THR A 224 -6.78 -13.69 16.96
N ASN A 225 -5.96 -14.26 16.06
CA ASN A 225 -4.68 -14.85 16.42
C ASN A 225 -3.73 -13.82 17.04
N LYS A 226 -3.69 -12.61 16.47
CA LYS A 226 -2.84 -11.53 16.95
C LYS A 226 -3.24 -11.02 18.33
N LEU A 227 -4.52 -11.07 18.68
CA LEU A 227 -5.00 -10.78 20.03
C LEU A 227 -4.59 -11.88 21.01
N SER A 228 -4.75 -13.15 20.64
CA SER A 228 -4.40 -14.29 21.50
C SER A 228 -2.91 -14.42 21.82
N THR A 229 -2.02 -13.90 20.98
CA THR A 229 -0.56 -13.92 21.24
C THR A 229 -0.06 -12.79 22.14
N ARG A 230 -0.96 -11.90 22.59
CA ARG A 230 -0.62 -10.71 23.41
C ARG A 230 -1.13 -10.78 24.85
N GLU A 231 -1.90 -11.81 25.19
CA GLU A 231 -2.31 -12.15 26.55
C GLU A 231 -1.25 -13.03 27.22
#